data_AF-M7XX21-F1
#
_entry.id   AF-M7XX21-F1
#
_cell.length_a   1.000
_cell.length_b   1.000
_cell.length_c   1.000
_cell.angle_alpha   90.00
_cell.angle_beta   90.00
_cell.angle_gamma   90.00
#
_symmetry.space_group_name_H-M   'P 1'
#
loop_
_entity.id
_entity.type
_entity.pdbx_description
1 polymer ?
#
loop_
_entity_poly.entity_id
_entity_poly.type
_entity_poly.pdbx_seq_one_letter_code
_entity_poly.pdbx_strand_id
1 'polypeptide(L)' 'MAKYYIKLEINGIEFQIQTDAGTEREAKDMAWDIIRDRTSFLSIRKDDAREVQSSFSKKIAAGLKSALLL' A
#
# COMPACT_ATOMS: atom_id res chain seq x y z
N MET A 1 -30.93 -7.71 19.08
CA MET A 1 -29.77 -7.40 18.23
C MET A 1 -30.27 -6.78 16.95
N ALA A 2 -29.63 -5.70 16.51
CA ALA A 2 -29.95 -4.99 15.27
C ALA A 2 -28.79 -5.15 14.28
N LYS A 3 -29.14 -5.12 12.98
CA LYS A 3 -28.17 -5.11 11.89
C LYS A 3 -27.65 -3.69 11.68
N TYR A 4 -26.35 -3.53 11.70
CA TYR A 4 -25.66 -2.28 11.40
C TYR A 4 -24.85 -2.45 10.11
N TYR A 5 -24.90 -1.42 9.26
CA TYR A 5 -24.08 -1.33 8.04
C TYR A 5 -23.16 -0.13 8.18
N ILE A 6 -21.87 -0.40 8.34
CA ILE A 6 -20.85 0.62 8.56
C ILE A 6 -20.07 0.79 7.25
N LYS A 7 -20.12 1.99 6.69
CA LYS A 7 -19.34 2.37 5.50
C LYS A 7 -18.03 3.02 5.92
N LEU A 8 -16.94 2.56 5.33
CA LEU A 8 -15.59 3.04 5.58
C LEU A 8 -14.93 3.35 4.24
N GLU A 9 -14.17 4.44 4.17
CA GLU A 9 -13.39 4.79 2.99
C GLU A 9 -11.90 4.63 3.32
N ILE A 10 -11.18 3.84 2.53
CA ILE A 10 -9.73 3.67 2.65
C ILE A 10 -9.12 3.90 1.27
N ASN A 11 -8.28 4.93 1.14
CA ASN A 11 -7.62 5.32 -0.12
C ASN A 11 -8.62 5.52 -1.29
N GLY A 12 -9.79 6.12 -1.02
CA GLY A 12 -10.83 6.35 -2.04
C GLY A 12 -11.64 5.11 -2.44
N ILE A 13 -11.42 3.97 -1.78
CA ILE A 13 -12.21 2.76 -1.98
C ILE A 13 -13.21 2.64 -0.82
N GLU A 14 -14.49 2.54 -1.14
CA GLU A 14 -15.56 2.30 -0.17
C GLU A 14 -15.65 0.81 0.20
N PHE A 15 -15.67 0.54 1.50
CA PHE A 15 -15.90 -0.76 2.10
C PHE A 15 -17.17 -0.71 2.96
N GLN A 16 -17.94 -1.78 2.92
CA GLN A 16 -19.10 -1.94 3.79
C GLN A 16 -18.90 -3.13 4.71
N ILE A 17 -19.01 -2.89 6.02
CA ILE A 17 -18.95 -3.92 7.05
C ILE A 17 -20.34 -4.06 7.64
N GLN A 18 -20.85 -5.29 7.64
CA GLN A 18 -22.10 -5.64 8.30
C GLN A 18 -21.80 -6.23 9.68
N THR A 19 -22.47 -5.72 10.71
CA THR A 19 -22.36 -6.22 12.09
C THR A 19 -23.75 -6.43 12.69
N ASP A 20 -23.87 -7.42 13.57
CA ASP A 20 -25.07 -7.65 14.39
C ASP A 20 -24.72 -7.28 15.84
N ALA A 21 -25.28 -6.18 16.35
CA ALA A 21 -24.94 -5.64 17.66
C ALA A 21 -26.18 -5.16 18.43
N GLY A 22 -26.04 -4.97 19.75
CA GLY A 22 -27.09 -4.39 20.60
C GLY A 22 -27.12 -2.86 20.57
N THR A 23 -25.97 -2.23 20.34
CA THR A 23 -25.84 -0.76 20.30
C THR A 23 -24.93 -0.30 19.16
N GLU A 24 -25.02 0.99 18.80
CA GLU A 24 -24.12 1.59 17.80
C GLU A 24 -22.65 1.53 18.23
N ARG A 25 -22.38 1.76 19.53
CA ARG A 25 -21.03 1.68 20.08
C ARG A 25 -20.43 0.28 19.90
N GLU A 26 -21.21 -0.73 20.27
CA GLU A 26 -20.81 -2.13 20.11
C GLU A 26 -20.61 -2.50 18.64
N ALA A 27 -21.48 -2.03 17.74
CA ALA A 27 -21.33 -2.23 16.29
C ALA A 27 -20.00 -1.66 15.76
N LYS A 28 -19.60 -0.49 16.27
CA LYS A 28 -18.33 0.16 15.92
C LYS A 28 -17.13 -0.63 16.45
N ASP A 29 -17.20 -1.08 17.71
CA ASP A 29 -16.13 -1.88 18.32
C ASP A 29 -15.94 -3.20 17.55
N MET A 30 -17.03 -3.88 17.21
CA MET A 30 -17.01 -5.09 16.37
C MET A 30 -16.46 -4.83 14.96
N ALA A 31 -16.76 -3.70 14.35
CA ALA A 31 -16.21 -3.36 13.04
C ALA A 31 -14.70 -3.19 13.08
N TRP A 32 -14.15 -2.59 14.15
CA TRP A 32 -12.70 -2.49 14.34
C TRP A 32 -12.03 -3.86 14.51
N ASP A 33 -12.67 -4.76 15.26
CA ASP A 33 -12.18 -6.13 15.39
C ASP A 33 -12.18 -6.86 14.03
N ILE A 34 -13.24 -6.72 13.23
CA ILE A 34 -13.30 -7.28 11.86
C ILE A 34 -12.16 -6.73 11.00
N ILE A 35 -11.93 -5.43 11.01
CA ILE A 35 -10.84 -4.81 10.22
C ILE A 35 -9.50 -5.39 10.67
N ARG A 36 -9.24 -5.45 11.97
CA ARG A 36 -7.98 -5.98 12.51
C ARG A 36 -7.77 -7.45 12.13
N ASP A 37 -8.81 -8.26 12.24
CA ASP A 37 -8.69 -9.72 12.12
C ASP A 37 -8.77 -10.19 10.64
N ARG A 38 -9.40 -9.39 9.76
CA ARG A 38 -9.58 -9.73 8.33
C ARG A 38 -8.64 -9.00 7.39
N THR A 39 -7.85 -8.04 7.88
CA THR A 39 -6.83 -7.38 7.06
C THR A 39 -5.44 -7.92 7.38
N SER A 40 -4.59 -8.00 6.35
CA SER A 40 -3.21 -8.47 6.46
C SER A 40 -2.28 -7.59 5.64
N PHE A 41 -1.12 -7.26 6.20
CA PHE A 41 -0.07 -6.56 5.44
C PHE A 41 0.56 -7.52 4.43
N LEU A 42 0.33 -7.29 3.13
CA LEU A 42 0.90 -8.12 2.06
C LEU A 42 2.34 -7.73 1.73
N SER A 43 2.66 -6.43 1.74
CA SER A 43 4.02 -5.94 1.53
C SER A 43 4.16 -4.53 2.09
N ILE A 44 5.30 -4.23 2.71
CA ILE A 44 5.68 -2.88 3.10
C ILE A 44 6.91 -2.52 2.30
N ARG A 45 6.79 -1.55 1.40
CA ARG A 45 7.90 -1.03 0.61
C ARG A 45 8.12 0.41 1.01
N LYS A 46 9.36 0.73 1.37
CA LYS A 46 9.80 2.12 1.45
C LYS A 46 9.88 2.66 0.02
N ASP A 47 9.36 3.85 -0.20
CA ASP A 47 9.57 4.57 -1.45
C ASP A 47 11.04 5.02 -1.49
N ASP A 48 11.92 4.09 -1.83
CA ASP A 48 13.29 4.43 -2.15
C ASP A 48 13.21 5.07 -3.54
N ALA A 49 13.13 6.41 -3.57
CA ALA A 49 13.48 7.19 -4.74
C ALA A 49 14.94 6.85 -5.09
N ARG A 50 15.15 5.76 -5.84
CA ARG A 50 16.47 5.32 -6.26
C ARG A 50 16.92 6.26 -7.35
N GLU A 51 17.69 7.26 -6.92
CA GLU A 51 18.86 7.72 -7.65
C GLU A 51 19.62 6.51 -8.27
N VAL A 52 20.40 6.79 -9.32
CA VAL A 52 21.34 5.89 -10.00
C VAL A 52 20.82 5.22 -11.29
N GLN A 53 20.54 6.05 -12.31
CA GLN A 53 20.95 5.74 -13.69
C GLN A 53 22.30 6.42 -14.01
N SER A 54 23.35 6.17 -13.21
CA SER A 54 24.72 6.65 -13.52
C SER A 54 25.68 5.54 -13.98
N SER A 55 25.22 4.28 -14.01
CA SER A 55 26.05 3.12 -14.37
C SER A 55 26.07 2.83 -15.88
N PHE A 56 24.99 3.13 -16.61
CA PHE A 56 24.91 2.86 -18.06
C PHE A 56 25.68 3.90 -18.89
N SER A 57 25.58 5.18 -18.54
CA SER A 57 26.27 6.28 -19.23
C SER A 57 27.79 6.21 -19.09
N LYS A 58 28.31 5.79 -17.92
CA LYS A 58 29.75 5.63 -17.69
C LYS A 58 30.38 4.52 -18.56
N LYS A 59 29.67 3.41 -18.80
CA LYS A 59 30.17 2.32 -19.64
C LYS A 59 30.22 2.70 -21.13
N ILE A 60 29.24 3.47 -21.61
CA ILE A 60 29.22 3.94 -23.01
C ILE A 60 30.30 5.00 -23.26
N ALA A 61 30.50 5.94 -22.33
CA ALA A 61 31.55 6.94 -22.44
C ALA A 61 32.97 6.34 -22.44
N ALA A 62 33.18 5.25 -21.69
CA ALA A 62 34.46 4.53 -21.69
C ALA A 62 34.72 3.79 -23.02
N GLY A 63 33.68 3.16 -23.60
CA GLY A 63 33.79 2.48 -24.90
C GLY A 63 34.09 3.43 -26.07
N LEU A 64 33.47 4.62 -26.08
CA LEU A 64 33.69 5.63 -27.13
C LEU A 64 35.10 6.24 -27.08
N LYS A 65 35.65 6.51 -25.89
CA LYS A 65 37.03 7.02 -25.77
C LYS A 65 38.07 5.99 -26.24
N SER A 66 37.81 4.70 -26.01
CA SER A 66 38.73 3.65 -26.42
C SER A 66 38.75 3.40 -27.93
N ALA A 67 37.66 3.70 -28.63
CA ALA A 67 37.56 3.55 -30.09
C ALA A 67 38.12 4.76 -30.88
N LEU A 68 38.33 5.91 -30.21
CA LEU A 68 38.88 7.13 -30.81
C LEU A 68 40.40 7.29 -30.60
N LEU A 69 41.01 6.39 -29.82
CA LEU A 69 42.47 6.34 -29.55
C LEU A 69 43.18 5.20 -30.31
N LEU A 70 42.45 4.52 -31.22
CA LEU A 70 42.94 3.59 -32.24
C LEU A 70 42.76 4.23 -33.62
#